data_AF-A0A8S3K8D0-F1
#
_entry.id   AF-A0A8S3K8D0-F1
#
_cell.length_a   1.000
_cell.length_b   1.000
_cell.length_c   1.000
_cell.angle_alpha   90.00
_cell.angle_beta   90.00
_cell.angle_gamma   90.00
#
_symmetry.space_group_name_H-M   'P 1'
#
loop_
_entity.id
_entity.type
_entity.pdbx_description
1 polymer ?
#
loop_
_entity_poly.entity_id
_entity_poly.type
_entity_poly.pdbx_seq_one_letter_code
_entity_poly.pdbx_strand_id
1 'polypeptide(L)' 'MVDAQQTESTQAEVNERIDEVELEQRQNQKYEDSRSFNKNETIDAHANKVGNFIVLKCFINNNISIDVGFFDS' A
#
# COMPACT_ATOMS: atom_id res chain seq x y z
N MET A 1 -23.23 -43.82 20.48
CA MET A 1 -23.72 -42.50 20.91
C MET A 1 -22.50 -41.59 20.87
N VAL A 2 -22.54 -40.45 20.18
CA VAL A 2 -21.41 -39.51 20.11
C VAL A 2 -21.61 -38.52 21.24
N ASP A 3 -20.65 -38.43 22.16
CA ASP A 3 -20.74 -37.60 23.36
C ASP A 3 -20.70 -36.11 22.99
N ALA A 4 -21.78 -35.39 23.30
CA ALA A 4 -22.01 -33.99 22.91
C ALA A 4 -20.91 -33.02 23.40
N GLN A 5 -20.17 -33.37 24.46
CA GLN A 5 -19.08 -32.56 25.00
C GLN A 5 -17.86 -32.47 24.07
N GLN A 6 -17.58 -33.48 23.25
CA GLN A 6 -16.47 -33.42 22.30
C GLN A 6 -16.77 -32.48 21.13
N THR A 7 -18.02 -32.47 20.65
CA THR A 7 -18.45 -31.64 19.52
C THR A 7 -18.39 -30.13 19.81
N GLU A 8 -18.72 -29.70 21.03
CA GLU A 8 -18.67 -28.27 21.41
C GLU A 8 -17.21 -27.76 21.48
N SER A 9 -16.30 -28.58 22.00
CA SER A 9 -14.86 -28.27 22.04
C SER A 9 -14.26 -28.13 20.64
N THR A 10 -14.61 -29.05 19.74
CA THR A 10 -14.12 -29.01 18.35
C THR A 10 -14.72 -27.83 17.58
N GLN A 11 -15.98 -27.45 17.85
CA GLN A 11 -16.62 -26.32 17.20
C GLN A 11 -16.00 -24.98 17.63
N ALA A 12 -15.60 -24.86 18.89
CA ALA A 12 -14.88 -23.68 19.39
C ALA A 12 -13.50 -23.52 18.74
N GLU A 13 -12.71 -24.61 18.65
CA GLU A 13 -11.41 -24.59 17.95
C GLU A 13 -11.53 -24.26 16.46
N VAL A 14 -12.59 -24.74 15.81
CA VAL A 14 -12.86 -24.41 14.40
C VAL A 14 -13.19 -22.93 14.23
N ASN A 15 -14.00 -22.36 15.13
CA ASN A 15 -14.34 -20.94 15.07
C ASN A 15 -13.12 -20.05 15.35
N GLU A 16 -12.27 -20.41 16.32
CA GLU A 16 -11.05 -19.67 16.62
C GLU A 16 -10.07 -19.65 15.42
N ARG A 17 -9.91 -20.78 14.74
CA ARG A 17 -9.09 -20.86 13.52
C ARG A 17 -9.67 -20.06 12.34
N ILE A 18 -10.99 -19.94 12.24
CA ILE A 18 -11.63 -19.09 11.21
C ILE A 18 -11.31 -17.62 11.49
N ASP A 19 -11.43 -17.18 12.74
CA ASP A 19 -11.14 -15.80 13.13
C ASP A 19 -9.67 -15.43 12.86
N GLU A 20 -8.72 -16.35 13.14
CA GLU A 20 -7.31 -16.15 12.82
C GLU A 20 -7.06 -15.99 11.32
N VAL A 21 -7.66 -16.86 10.49
CA VAL A 21 -7.51 -16.80 9.02
C VAL A 21 -8.15 -15.53 8.46
N GLU A 22 -9.30 -15.11 8.97
CA GLU A 22 -9.93 -13.84 8.59
C GLU A 22 -9.06 -12.63 8.98
N LEU A 23 -8.43 -12.67 10.16
CA LEU A 23 -7.53 -11.61 10.61
C LEU A 23 -6.31 -11.50 9.69
N GLU A 24 -5.73 -12.63 9.31
CA GLU A 24 -4.58 -12.71 8.40
C GLU A 24 -4.93 -12.21 6.99
N GLN A 25 -6.12 -12.55 6.47
CA GLN A 25 -6.61 -12.01 5.19
C GLN A 25 -6.80 -10.48 5.23
N ARG A 26 -7.39 -9.93 6.30
CA ARG A 26 -7.57 -8.47 6.44
C ARG A 26 -6.23 -7.73 6.54
N GLN A 27 -5.21 -8.33 7.16
CA GLN A 27 -3.87 -7.72 7.23
C GLN A 27 -3.15 -7.76 5.87
N ASN A 28 -3.27 -8.87 5.13
CA ASN A 28 -2.65 -9.00 3.81
C ASN A 28 -3.23 -8.03 2.77
N GLN A 29 -4.54 -7.74 2.82
CA GLN A 29 -5.14 -6.70 1.96
C GLN A 29 -4.55 -5.30 2.19
N LYS A 30 -4.32 -4.91 3.45
CA LYS A 30 -3.71 -3.61 3.77
C LYS A 30 -2.30 -3.48 3.21
N TYR A 31 -1.52 -4.56 3.19
CA TYR A 31 -0.14 -4.54 2.68
C TYR A 31 -0.08 -4.41 1.16
N GLU A 32 -1.06 -4.98 0.45
CA GLU A 32 -1.15 -4.89 -1.01
C GLU A 32 -1.57 -3.49 -1.47
N ASP A 33 -2.53 -2.87 -0.77
CA ASP A 33 -2.96 -1.49 -1.06
C ASP A 33 -1.84 -0.46 -0.83
N SER A 34 -0.96 -0.69 0.15
CA SER A 34 0.12 0.24 0.53
C SER A 34 1.41 0.10 -0.30
N ARG A 35 1.46 -0.85 -1.24
CA ARG A 35 2.56 -1.03 -2.20
C ARG A 35 2.23 -0.62 -3.64
N SER A 36 0.99 -0.23 -3.93
CA SER A 36 0.63 0.17 -5.28
C SER A 36 1.06 1.63 -5.54
N PHE A 37 2.20 1.82 -6.21
CA PHE A 37 2.30 2.92 -7.16
C PHE A 37 1.30 2.57 -8.26
N ASN A 38 0.22 3.34 -8.35
CA ASN A 38 -0.84 3.05 -9.29
C ASN A 38 -0.25 3.27 -10.71
N LYS A 39 -0.13 2.21 -11.51
CA LYS A 39 0.54 2.26 -12.84
C LYS A 39 -0.16 3.21 -13.83
N ASN A 40 -1.33 3.73 -13.47
CA ASN A 40 -2.10 4.70 -14.24
C ASN A 40 -1.86 6.15 -13.78
N GLU A 41 -0.96 6.39 -12.82
CA GLU A 41 -0.61 7.74 -12.40
C GLU A 41 0.20 8.45 -13.48
N THR A 42 -0.35 9.54 -14.01
CA THR A 42 0.37 10.39 -14.96
C THR A 42 1.37 11.23 -14.17
N ILE A 43 2.65 11.14 -14.56
CA ILE A 43 3.71 12.02 -14.07
C ILE A 43 3.99 13.04 -15.15
N ASP A 44 3.71 14.30 -14.86
CA ASP A 44 4.13 15.43 -15.70
C ASP A 44 5.41 16.02 -15.12
N ALA A 45 6.41 16.27 -15.95
CA ALA A 45 7.71 16.75 -15.52
C ALA A 45 8.17 17.93 -16.39
N HIS A 46 8.48 19.05 -15.74
CA HIS A 46 8.96 20.26 -16.39
C HIS A 46 10.34 20.64 -15.84
N ALA A 47 11.32 20.79 -16.73
CA ALA A 47 12.64 21.30 -16.38
C ALA A 47 12.71 22.79 -16.71
N ASN A 48 13.14 23.61 -15.75
CA ASN A 48 13.41 25.02 -15.98
C ASN A 48 14.86 25.36 -15.63
N LYS A 49 15.54 26.10 -16.52
CA LYS A 49 16.92 26.54 -16.29
C LYS A 49 16.91 28.00 -15.84
N VAL A 50 17.52 28.27 -14.68
CA VAL A 50 17.72 29.61 -14.12
C VAL A 50 19.20 29.80 -13.82
N GLY A 51 19.92 30.48 -14.72
CA GLY A 51 21.39 30.57 -14.63
C GLY A 51 22.04 29.18 -14.72
N ASN A 52 22.88 28.85 -13.74
CA ASN A 52 23.50 27.52 -13.60
C ASN A 52 22.62 26.51 -12.84
N PHE A 53 21.41 26.89 -12.43
CA PHE A 53 20.50 25.96 -11.78
C PHE A 53 19.55 25.32 -12.79
N ILE A 54 19.36 24.01 -12.64
CA ILE A 54 18.29 23.26 -13.28
C ILE A 54 17.30 22.87 -12.19
N VAL A 55 16.05 23.31 -12.34
CA VAL A 55 14.95 22.93 -11.44
C VAL A 55 14.04 21.97 -12.21
N LEU A 56 13.93 20.74 -11.71
CA LEU A 56 12.99 19.74 -12.20
C LEU A 56 11.74 19.78 -11.31
N LYS A 57 10.59 20.11 -11.90
CA LYS A 57 9.28 20.05 -11.25
C LYS A 57 8.53 18.83 -11.72
N CYS A 58 8.27 17.89 -10.83
CA CYS A 58 7.47 16.71 -11.11
C CYS A 58 6.11 16.83 -10.43
N PHE A 59 5.04 16.65 -11.20
CA PHE A 59 3.66 16.62 -10.74
C PHE A 59 3.10 15.21 -10.90
N ILE A 60 2.73 14.58 -9.78
CA ILE A 60 2.12 13.24 -9.77
C ILE A 60 0.63 13.43 -9.45
N ASN A 61 -0.24 12.97 -10.36
CA ASN A 61 -1.71 13.07 -10.24
C ASN A 61 -2.25 14.47 -9.92
N ASN A 62 -1.53 15.53 -10.28
CA ASN A 62 -1.87 16.92 -9.95
C ASN A 62 -1.99 17.25 -8.44
N ASN A 63 -1.71 16.31 -7.53
CA ASN A 63 -1.86 16.49 -6.08
C ASN A 63 -0.54 16.46 -5.32
N ILE A 64 0.51 15.89 -5.92
CA ILE A 64 1.84 15.80 -5.33
C ILE A 64 2.81 16.53 -6.25
N SER A 65 3.55 17.49 -5.72
CA SER A 65 4.61 18.20 -6.43
C SER A 65 5.96 17.94 -5.77
N ILE A 66 6.95 17.57 -6.56
CA ILE A 66 8.34 17.38 -6.11
C ILE A 66 9.21 18.37 -6.90
N ASP A 67 9.92 19.24 -6.18
CA ASP A 67 10.90 20.16 -6.75
C ASP A 67 12.31 19.64 -6.45
N VAL A 68 13.09 19.31 -7.50
CA VAL A 68 14.48 18.87 -7.38
C VAL A 68 15.38 19.88 -8.10
N GLY A 69 16.31 20.48 -7.36
CA GLY A 69 17.27 21.45 -7.88
C GLY A 69 18.66 20.85 -8.04
N PHE A 70 19.28 21.03 -9.20
CA PHE A 70 20.67 20.67 -9.47
C PHE A 70 21.47 21.92 -9.85
N PHE A 71 22.73 21.96 -9.43
CA PHE A 71 23.71 22.93 -9.94
C PHE A 71 24.47 22.31 -11.09
N ASP A 72 24.48 22.98 -12.23
CA ASP A 72 25.45 22.77 -13.31
C ASP A 72 26.76 23.42 -12.85
N SER A 73 27.76 22.60 -12.54
CA SER A 73 29.04 22.98 -11.90
C SER A 73 29.77 24.09 -12.63
#